data_AF-J9F629-F1
#
_entry.id   AF-J9F629-F1
#
_cell.length_a   1.000
_cell.length_b   1.000
_cell.length_c   1.000
_cell.angle_alpha   90.00
_cell.angle_beta   90.00
_cell.angle_gamma   90.00
#
_symmetry.space_group_name_H-M   'P 1'
#
loop_
_entity.id
_entity.type
_entity.pdbx_description
1 polymer ?
#
loop_
_entity_poly.entity_id
_entity_poly.type
_entity_poly.pdbx_seq_one_letter_code
_entity_poly.pdbx_strand_id
1 'polypeptide(L)'
;MEDITGILSYEASSRQAMIACLTDGNSETFWETGEEDKNRPRYVTIHCDIRSYKATLLTVYVDNIRDEGYRTCSVTVITAESDGRRRKIHSECLDHQFIGWIKCCILGLNSVQVIFRGNDPSLRIRQLRVFGTSTALDVLSTQCFTNRSFLKPSPSHQLLFNANQDDAFAVFQAIAAQAFSDEFSQEENGTLRQQVLDLLFSRIQLQPLQTFVCSHMISALEREVSSLREKAKRNYSYVCGLMEMLLKICGSRQGLEVVQCQVLETIECLSKLFTPSAVDCVNFTRNLLILITKVITLQIRDKMTRSLTSACLATHMTSVPTYWRIDRAVSTDIAYLAKQLLKNLSEGLLNEYWTIPVRTEIANEIMNLTSLNITHSYDGDNSGRIATDATDESASDEPNSSDFSEFINTSDSRSRMLKMENFGLP
;
A
#
# COMPACT_ATOMS: atom_id res chain seq x y z
N MET A 1 13.45 3.84 12.94
CA MET A 1 14.31 4.94 12.45
C MET A 1 14.52 4.70 10.97
N GLU A 2 14.20 5.68 10.13
CA GLU A 2 14.19 5.56 8.67
C GLU A 2 15.34 6.38 8.06
N ASP A 3 15.88 5.94 6.93
CA ASP A 3 16.84 6.73 6.16
C ASP A 3 16.12 7.90 5.45
N ILE A 4 16.44 9.11 5.89
CA ILE A 4 15.88 10.38 5.40
C ILE A 4 16.89 11.16 4.57
N THR A 5 18.04 10.57 4.21
CA THR A 5 19.13 11.24 3.47
C THR A 5 18.60 11.89 2.18
N GLY A 6 17.79 11.17 1.42
CA GLY A 6 17.29 11.65 0.13
C GLY A 6 16.26 12.80 0.18
N ILE A 7 15.77 13.19 1.36
CA ILE A 7 14.75 14.24 1.51
C ILE A 7 15.28 15.50 2.21
N LEU A 8 16.55 15.49 2.63
CA LEU A 8 17.20 16.64 3.23
C LEU A 8 17.91 17.48 2.16
N SER A 9 18.18 18.74 2.49
CA SER A 9 19.02 19.61 1.65
C SER A 9 20.42 19.73 2.24
N TYR A 10 21.38 19.85 1.33
CA TYR A 10 22.81 19.80 1.63
C TYR A 10 23.54 20.96 0.99
N GLU A 11 24.50 21.55 1.70
CA GLU A 11 25.41 22.58 1.18
C GLU A 11 26.85 22.18 1.46
N ALA A 12 27.64 22.00 0.41
CA ALA A 12 29.06 21.71 0.48
C ALA A 12 29.87 23.01 0.47
N SER A 13 31.05 23.01 1.10
CA SER A 13 32.02 24.10 0.98
C SER A 13 32.51 24.28 -0.46
N SER A 14 32.61 23.17 -1.20
CA SER A 14 33.04 23.11 -2.60
C SER A 14 32.40 21.92 -3.33
N ARG A 15 32.45 21.97 -4.67
CA ARG A 15 31.96 20.91 -5.57
C ARG A 15 30.55 20.40 -5.21
N GLN A 16 29.60 21.31 -5.02
CA GLN A 16 28.19 21.00 -4.68
C GLN A 16 27.57 19.90 -5.57
N ALA A 17 27.91 19.86 -6.85
CA ALA A 17 27.42 18.84 -7.79
C ALA A 17 27.78 17.40 -7.38
N MET A 18 28.86 17.20 -6.62
CA MET A 18 29.30 15.89 -6.13
C MET A 18 28.56 15.43 -4.86
N ILE A 19 27.66 16.23 -4.28
CA ILE A 19 26.83 15.80 -3.14
C ILE A 19 25.97 14.58 -3.47
N ALA A 20 25.56 14.43 -4.73
CA ALA A 20 24.86 13.22 -5.18
C ALA A 20 25.70 11.96 -4.92
N CYS A 21 27.01 12.01 -5.14
CA CYS A 21 27.95 10.90 -4.89
C CYS A 21 28.06 10.55 -3.40
N LEU A 22 27.80 11.50 -2.50
CA LEU A 22 27.86 11.29 -1.06
C LEU A 22 26.58 10.61 -0.51
N THR A 23 25.47 10.73 -1.24
CA THR A 23 24.11 10.37 -0.79
C THR A 23 23.44 9.29 -1.65
N ASP A 24 24.12 8.78 -2.68
CA ASP A 24 23.59 7.81 -3.66
C ASP A 24 23.46 6.37 -3.14
N GLY A 25 24.00 6.07 -1.97
CA GLY A 25 23.98 4.71 -1.43
C GLY A 25 25.23 3.88 -1.72
N ASN A 26 26.13 4.35 -2.58
CA ASN A 26 27.28 3.62 -3.10
C ASN A 26 28.58 4.05 -2.41
N SER A 27 29.42 3.09 -1.98
CA SER A 27 30.73 3.38 -1.37
C SER A 27 31.86 3.58 -2.39
N GLU A 28 31.62 3.29 -3.67
CA GLU A 28 32.60 3.50 -4.75
C GLU A 28 32.68 4.96 -5.19
N THR A 29 31.57 5.69 -5.08
CA THR A 29 31.47 7.12 -5.33
C THR A 29 31.91 7.92 -4.11
N PHE A 30 32.30 9.19 -4.32
CA PHE A 30 32.80 10.05 -3.25
C PHE A 30 32.54 11.51 -3.55
N TRP A 31 32.42 12.31 -2.50
CA TRP A 31 32.61 13.75 -2.54
C TRP A 31 34.09 14.06 -2.30
N GLU A 32 34.68 14.87 -3.16
CA GLU A 32 36.06 15.34 -3.03
C GLU A 32 36.04 16.87 -2.87
N THR A 33 36.82 17.38 -1.92
CA THR A 33 36.93 18.82 -1.70
C THR A 33 37.69 19.50 -2.84
N GLY A 34 37.25 20.69 -3.25
CA GLY A 34 37.92 21.49 -4.26
C GLY A 34 39.28 22.04 -3.84
N GLU A 35 40.11 22.39 -4.83
CA GLU A 35 41.42 23.02 -4.64
C GLU A 35 41.29 24.41 -3.98
N GLU A 36 40.16 25.09 -4.22
CA GLU A 36 39.79 26.37 -3.65
C GLU A 36 39.66 26.38 -2.12
N ASP A 37 39.56 25.20 -1.49
CA ASP A 37 39.40 25.03 -0.04
C ASP A 37 40.73 24.78 0.70
N LYS A 38 41.90 24.92 0.05
CA LYS A 38 43.23 24.65 0.65
C LYS A 38 43.45 25.32 2.02
N ASN A 39 42.83 26.48 2.26
CA ASN A 39 42.90 27.23 3.52
C ASN A 39 41.52 27.56 4.14
N ARG A 40 40.45 26.91 3.67
CA ARG A 40 39.08 27.14 4.16
C ARG A 40 38.55 25.89 4.87
N PRO A 41 37.57 26.04 5.76
CA PRO A 41 36.91 24.88 6.36
C PRO A 41 36.26 24.04 5.26
N ARG A 42 36.60 22.75 5.18
CA ARG A 42 36.00 21.77 4.27
C ARG A 42 34.79 21.18 4.95
N TYR A 43 33.58 21.42 4.44
CA TYR A 43 32.38 21.02 5.16
C TYR A 43 31.22 20.61 4.26
N VAL A 44 30.28 19.89 4.87
CA VAL A 44 28.92 19.70 4.36
C VAL A 44 27.94 20.09 5.46
N THR A 45 27.09 21.07 5.16
CA THR A 45 25.94 21.44 5.98
C THR A 45 24.74 20.60 5.58
N ILE A 46 24.05 20.04 6.57
CA ILE A 46 22.80 19.31 6.43
C ILE A 46 21.73 20.14 7.10
N HIS A 47 20.72 20.53 6.33
CA HIS A 47 19.53 21.18 6.86
C HIS A 47 18.51 20.10 7.22
N CYS A 48 18.28 19.95 8.52
CA CYS A 48 17.44 18.92 9.13
C CYS A 48 16.00 19.40 9.38
N ASP A 49 15.70 20.68 9.14
CA ASP A 49 14.36 21.25 9.30
C ASP A 49 13.41 20.75 8.21
N ILE A 50 12.81 19.58 8.45
CA ILE A 50 11.76 19.00 7.63
C ILE A 50 10.55 18.66 8.51
N ARG A 51 9.37 19.22 8.15
CA ARG A 51 8.14 19.09 8.97
C ARG A 51 7.78 17.64 9.30
N SER A 52 8.03 16.72 8.38
CA SER A 52 7.55 15.34 8.45
C SER A 52 8.47 14.39 9.24
N TYR A 53 9.70 14.79 9.57
CA TYR A 53 10.64 13.93 10.27
C TYR A 53 11.51 14.69 11.28
N LYS A 54 11.83 14.05 12.40
CA LYS A 54 12.87 14.47 13.34
C LYS A 54 14.16 13.73 13.00
N ALA A 55 15.15 14.42 12.43
CA ALA A 55 16.48 13.86 12.22
C ALA A 55 17.09 13.45 13.58
N THR A 56 17.63 12.23 13.65
CA THR A 56 18.08 11.62 14.91
C THR A 56 19.55 11.22 14.87
N LEU A 57 20.01 10.63 13.76
CA LEU A 57 21.35 10.08 13.65
C LEU A 57 21.98 10.47 12.31
N LEU A 58 23.15 11.10 12.36
CA LEU A 58 24.03 11.34 11.23
C LEU A 58 25.13 10.29 11.21
N THR A 59 25.43 9.74 10.03
CA THR A 59 26.55 8.81 9.84
C THR A 59 27.38 9.19 8.63
N VAL A 60 28.71 9.08 8.74
CA VAL A 60 29.66 9.38 7.66
C VAL A 60 30.59 8.19 7.46
N TYR A 61 30.77 7.74 6.23
CA TYR A 61 31.69 6.68 5.87
C TYR A 61 33.00 7.23 5.31
N VAL A 62 34.11 6.78 5.87
CA VAL A 62 35.48 7.13 5.46
C VAL A 62 36.27 5.84 5.21
N ASP A 63 37.06 5.83 4.14
CA ASP A 63 37.95 4.72 3.75
C ASP A 63 39.34 5.28 3.40
N ASN A 64 40.15 5.54 4.42
CA ASN A 64 41.51 6.08 4.25
C ASN A 64 42.50 5.06 3.67
N ILE A 65 42.13 3.76 3.65
CA ILE A 65 42.91 2.71 2.99
C ILE A 65 42.79 2.88 1.48
N ARG A 66 41.57 3.14 0.97
CA ARG A 66 41.32 3.33 -0.45
C ARG A 66 41.69 4.73 -0.94
N ASP A 67 41.48 5.74 -0.10
CA ASP A 67 41.74 7.16 -0.43
C ASP A 67 43.17 7.60 -0.07
N GLU A 68 44.16 6.82 -0.54
CA GLU A 68 45.57 7.19 -0.42
C GLU A 68 45.84 8.52 -1.15
N GLY A 69 46.38 9.50 -0.42
CA GLY A 69 46.60 10.87 -0.90
C GLY A 69 45.40 11.82 -0.76
N TYR A 70 44.27 11.35 -0.20
CA TYR A 70 43.06 12.15 0.05
C TYR A 70 42.48 11.85 1.43
N ARG A 71 43.33 11.58 2.42
CA ARG A 71 42.92 11.00 3.70
C ARG A 71 42.21 12.03 4.59
N THR A 72 41.17 11.56 5.29
CA THR A 72 40.49 12.33 6.33
C THR A 72 41.12 12.02 7.69
N CYS A 73 41.67 13.03 8.36
CA CYS A 73 42.30 12.93 9.68
C CYS A 73 41.34 13.23 10.83
N SER A 74 40.28 14.01 10.60
CA SER A 74 39.27 14.24 11.64
C SER A 74 37.92 14.63 11.06
N VAL A 75 36.85 14.22 11.75
CA VAL A 75 35.47 14.64 11.48
C VAL A 75 34.95 15.38 12.70
N THR A 76 34.39 16.57 12.49
CA THR A 76 33.80 17.38 13.56
C THR A 76 32.39 17.81 13.16
N VAL A 77 31.38 17.50 13.96
CA VAL A 77 30.00 17.93 13.75
C VAL A 77 29.70 19.11 14.65
N ILE A 78 29.22 20.20 14.06
CA ILE A 78 28.80 21.41 14.78
C ILE A 78 27.36 21.78 14.40
N THR A 79 26.68 22.59 15.21
CA THR A 79 25.37 23.17 14.90
C THR A 79 25.38 24.66 15.22
N ALA A 80 24.56 25.42 14.51
CA ALA A 80 24.31 26.82 14.79
C ALA A 80 23.17 26.95 15.80
N GLU A 81 23.40 27.72 16.86
CA GLU A 81 22.38 28.12 17.83
C GLU A 81 21.64 29.37 17.34
N SER A 82 20.47 29.65 17.91
CA SER A 82 19.59 30.75 17.50
C SER A 82 20.21 32.15 17.66
N ASP A 83 21.27 32.27 18.48
CA ASP A 83 22.04 33.49 18.70
C ASP A 83 23.23 33.63 17.73
N GLY A 84 23.37 32.70 16.76
CA GLY A 84 24.45 32.67 15.79
C GLY A 84 25.73 31.99 16.29
N ARG A 85 25.79 31.54 17.55
CA ARG A 85 26.94 30.80 18.07
C ARG A 85 26.98 29.41 17.47
N ARG A 86 28.19 28.87 17.31
CA ARG A 86 28.40 27.49 16.82
C ARG A 86 28.77 26.60 17.99
N ARG A 87 28.02 25.53 18.19
CA ARG A 87 28.28 24.50 19.21
C ARG A 87 28.80 23.23 18.56
N LYS A 88 29.88 22.67 19.12
CA LYS A 88 30.42 21.36 18.71
C LYS A 88 29.60 20.24 19.37
N ILE A 89 29.09 19.32 18.55
CA ILE A 89 28.29 18.17 18.97
C ILE A 89 29.16 16.92 19.09
N HIS A 90 30.05 16.73 18.11
CA HIS A 90 30.89 15.55 18.02
C HIS A 90 32.22 15.90 17.35
N SER A 91 33.29 15.20 17.72
CA SER A 91 34.63 15.39 17.16
C SER A 91 35.44 14.12 17.38
N GLU A 92 35.94 13.54 16.30
CA GLU A 92 36.74 12.32 16.33
C GLU A 92 37.96 12.48 15.42
N CYS A 93 39.11 12.03 15.90
CA CYS A 93 40.34 11.93 15.11
C CYS A 93 40.41 10.52 14.52
N LEU A 94 40.81 10.43 13.25
CA LEU A 94 40.84 9.18 12.49
C LEU A 94 42.27 8.76 12.21
N ASP A 95 42.53 7.46 12.33
CA ASP A 95 43.80 6.86 11.94
C ASP A 95 44.00 6.90 10.41
N HIS A 96 45.26 6.89 9.98
CA HIS A 96 45.62 6.89 8.56
C HIS A 96 45.10 5.66 7.79
N GLN A 97 44.75 4.58 8.49
CA GLN A 97 44.16 3.35 7.93
C GLN A 97 42.70 3.17 8.33
N PHE A 98 42.03 4.22 8.82
CA PHE A 98 40.63 4.14 9.22
C PHE A 98 39.73 3.73 8.04
N ILE A 99 38.89 2.73 8.27
CA ILE A 99 37.81 2.32 7.39
C ILE A 99 36.56 2.07 8.22
N GLY A 100 35.49 2.83 7.99
CA GLY A 100 34.28 2.65 8.78
C GLY A 100 33.34 3.84 8.82
N TRP A 101 32.29 3.67 9.63
CA TRP A 101 31.24 4.65 9.83
C TRP A 101 31.44 5.42 11.14
N ILE A 102 31.59 6.74 11.03
CA ILE A 102 31.46 7.69 12.14
C ILE A 102 29.96 7.96 12.37
N LYS A 103 29.52 8.03 13.62
CA LYS A 103 28.11 8.20 13.99
C LYS A 103 27.93 9.35 14.98
N CYS A 104 26.94 10.21 14.77
CA CYS A 104 26.65 11.36 15.60
C CYS A 104 25.14 11.52 15.83
N CYS A 105 24.72 11.61 17.08
CA CYS A 105 23.33 11.91 17.42
C CYS A 105 23.05 13.39 17.16
N ILE A 106 22.01 13.68 16.39
CA ILE A 106 21.61 15.04 15.96
C ILE A 106 20.15 15.35 16.29
N LEU A 107 19.56 14.61 17.24
CA LEU A 107 18.17 14.76 17.63
C LEU A 107 17.86 16.20 18.08
N GLY A 108 16.80 16.78 17.51
CA GLY A 108 16.29 18.11 17.88
C GLY A 108 17.09 19.27 17.30
N LEU A 109 17.97 19.02 16.31
CA LEU A 109 18.75 20.06 15.63
C LEU A 109 18.17 20.36 14.25
N ASN A 110 18.04 21.65 13.92
CA ASN A 110 17.49 22.10 12.64
C ASN A 110 18.53 22.14 11.53
N SER A 111 19.81 22.33 11.88
CA SER A 111 20.91 22.35 10.92
C SER A 111 22.20 21.91 11.60
N VAL A 112 22.97 21.06 10.93
CA VAL A 112 24.27 20.58 11.38
C VAL A 112 25.30 20.74 10.27
N GLN A 113 26.52 21.12 10.62
CA GLN A 113 27.64 21.23 9.70
C GLN A 113 28.72 20.23 10.09
N VAL A 114 29.07 19.37 9.15
CA VAL A 114 30.13 18.38 9.28
C VAL A 114 31.39 18.93 8.66
N ILE A 115 32.41 19.14 9.47
CA ILE A 115 33.70 19.68 9.09
C ILE A 115 34.71 18.53 9.01
N PHE A 116 35.38 18.46 7.87
CA PHE A 116 36.40 17.46 7.57
C PHE A 116 37.77 18.13 7.59
N ARG A 117 38.77 17.43 8.14
CA ARG A 117 40.17 17.84 8.02
C ARG A 117 41.00 16.69 7.47
N GLY A 118 41.95 17.01 6.62
CA GLY A 118 42.95 16.11 6.08
C GLY A 118 44.28 16.85 5.94
N ASN A 119 45.37 16.10 5.86
CA ASN A 119 46.71 16.67 5.66
C ASN A 119 46.95 17.03 4.18
N ASP A 120 46.20 16.42 3.27
CA ASP A 120 46.31 16.59 1.84
C ASP A 120 45.55 17.86 1.34
N PRO A 121 45.95 18.41 0.18
CA PRO A 121 45.26 19.51 -0.50
C PRO A 121 43.74 19.36 -0.60
N SER A 122 43.28 18.13 -0.83
CA SER A 122 41.88 17.74 -0.85
C SER A 122 41.69 16.44 -0.07
N LEU A 123 40.46 16.14 0.29
CA LEU A 123 40.09 14.88 0.95
C LEU A 123 38.85 14.29 0.30
N ARG A 124 38.63 13.00 0.52
CA ARG A 124 37.45 12.27 0.02
C ARG A 124 36.60 11.76 1.15
N ILE A 125 35.29 11.93 1.00
CA ILE A 125 34.27 11.31 1.84
C ILE A 125 33.38 10.49 0.93
N ARG A 126 33.20 9.21 1.27
CA ARG A 126 32.50 8.25 0.41
C ARG A 126 31.01 8.27 0.62
N GLN A 127 30.55 8.40 1.87
CA GLN A 127 29.12 8.36 2.13
C GLN A 127 28.70 9.19 3.32
N LEU A 128 27.50 9.74 3.24
CA LEU A 128 26.79 10.38 4.34
C LEU A 128 25.36 9.86 4.34
N ARG A 129 24.88 9.44 5.52
CA ARG A 129 23.48 9.08 5.73
C ARG A 129 22.92 9.78 6.95
N VAL A 130 21.65 10.12 6.87
CA VAL A 130 20.89 10.70 7.97
C VAL A 130 19.65 9.85 8.21
N PHE A 131 19.47 9.44 9.45
CA PHE A 131 18.31 8.68 9.89
C PHE A 131 17.44 9.53 10.81
N GLY A 132 16.13 9.36 10.70
CA GLY A 132 15.15 10.09 11.50
C GLY A 132 13.95 9.25 11.91
N THR A 133 13.07 9.84 12.70
CA THR A 133 11.76 9.29 13.04
C THR A 133 10.68 10.20 12.47
N SER A 134 9.59 9.61 11.98
CA SER A 134 8.45 10.38 11.50
C SER A 134 7.85 11.17 12.65
N THR A 135 7.57 12.46 12.42
CA THR A 135 6.90 13.34 13.40
C THR A 135 5.40 13.06 13.51
N ALA A 136 4.87 12.11 12.73
CA ALA A 136 3.44 11.77 12.64
C ALA A 136 2.81 11.23 13.93
N LEU A 137 3.60 10.94 14.99
CA LEU A 137 3.08 10.61 16.32
C LEU A 137 2.65 11.85 17.13
N ASP A 138 3.06 13.08 16.75
CA ASP A 138 2.74 14.32 17.48
C ASP A 138 1.52 15.10 16.92
N VAL A 139 0.96 14.69 15.76
CA VAL A 139 -0.15 15.41 15.10
C VAL A 139 -1.24 14.43 14.67
N LEU A 140 -1.95 13.88 15.65
CA LEU A 140 -3.20 13.15 15.43
C LEU A 140 -4.39 14.06 15.07
N SER A 141 -4.15 15.34 14.72
CA SER A 141 -5.22 16.26 14.36
C SER A 141 -4.92 17.01 13.06
N THR A 142 -5.73 16.68 12.05
CA THR A 142 -6.18 17.61 11.01
C THR A 142 -5.22 17.82 9.84
N GLN A 143 -5.52 17.10 8.75
CA GLN A 143 -5.25 17.44 7.34
C GLN A 143 -3.78 17.50 6.88
N CYS A 144 -3.35 16.46 6.15
CA CYS A 144 -2.78 16.64 4.81
C CYS A 144 -2.41 15.29 4.19
N PHE A 145 -3.32 14.79 3.36
CA PHE A 145 -2.90 14.21 2.09
C PHE A 145 -2.29 15.34 1.27
N THR A 146 -1.13 15.06 0.63
CA THR A 146 -0.49 15.74 -0.51
C THR A 146 0.98 16.05 -0.25
N ASN A 147 1.81 15.70 -1.25
CA ASN A 147 3.27 15.87 -1.34
C ASN A 147 4.16 14.83 -0.65
N ARG A 148 3.97 13.56 -1.00
CA ARG A 148 5.10 12.63 -1.18
C ARG A 148 5.72 12.91 -2.56
N SER A 149 7.05 12.92 -2.69
CA SER A 149 7.70 12.85 -4.01
C SER A 149 7.23 11.58 -4.71
N PHE A 150 6.29 11.74 -5.64
CA PHE A 150 5.50 10.65 -6.20
C PHE A 150 6.37 9.63 -6.92
N LEU A 151 6.07 8.33 -6.70
CA LEU A 151 6.33 7.29 -7.68
C LEU A 151 5.85 7.84 -9.03
N LYS A 152 6.75 8.10 -9.98
CA LYS A 152 6.33 8.67 -11.27
C LYS A 152 5.47 7.62 -11.98
N PRO A 153 4.17 7.87 -12.24
CA PRO A 153 3.45 7.07 -13.21
C PRO A 153 4.19 7.15 -14.53
N SER A 154 4.43 6.00 -15.15
CA SER A 154 4.53 6.01 -16.59
C SER A 154 3.22 6.58 -17.13
N PRO A 155 3.26 7.47 -18.15
CA PRO A 155 2.07 7.90 -18.84
C PRO A 155 1.23 6.65 -19.12
N SER A 156 -0.03 6.68 -18.70
CA SER A 156 -0.90 5.54 -18.41
C SER A 156 -1.15 4.55 -19.57
N HIS A 157 -0.45 4.69 -20.71
CA HIS A 157 -0.58 3.85 -21.90
C HIS A 157 0.75 3.29 -22.40
N GLN A 158 1.90 3.68 -21.82
CA GLN A 158 3.21 3.15 -22.19
C GLN A 158 3.88 2.55 -20.96
N LEU A 159 3.78 1.22 -20.83
CA LEU A 159 4.56 0.49 -19.85
C LEU A 159 6.04 0.56 -20.27
N LEU A 160 6.84 1.31 -19.52
CA LEU A 160 8.26 1.50 -19.80
C LEU A 160 9.07 0.38 -19.15
N PHE A 161 9.42 -0.63 -19.95
CA PHE A 161 10.26 -1.77 -19.54
C PHE A 161 11.73 -1.53 -19.90
N ASN A 162 12.65 -2.11 -19.12
CA ASN A 162 14.02 -2.31 -19.60
C ASN A 162 14.07 -3.52 -20.57
N ALA A 163 15.15 -3.67 -21.34
CA ALA A 163 15.26 -4.74 -22.35
C ALA A 163 14.97 -6.14 -21.78
N ASN A 164 15.49 -6.44 -20.58
CA ASN A 164 15.29 -7.73 -19.93
C ASN A 164 13.83 -7.95 -19.46
N GLN A 165 13.16 -6.87 -19.01
CA GLN A 165 11.76 -6.89 -18.61
C GLN A 165 10.84 -7.02 -19.81
N ASP A 166 11.20 -6.40 -20.94
CA ASP A 166 10.44 -6.46 -22.19
C ASP A 166 10.43 -7.89 -22.74
N ASP A 167 11.60 -8.52 -22.83
CA ASP A 167 11.74 -9.92 -23.25
C ASP A 167 10.98 -10.86 -22.29
N ALA A 168 11.14 -10.69 -20.98
CA ALA A 168 10.45 -11.51 -19.99
C ALA A 168 8.92 -11.35 -20.05
N PHE A 169 8.44 -10.12 -20.23
CA PHE A 169 7.02 -9.82 -20.33
C PHE A 169 6.40 -10.41 -21.60
N ALA A 170 7.08 -10.28 -22.74
CA ALA A 170 6.66 -10.88 -24.01
C ALA A 170 6.58 -12.41 -23.93
N VAL A 171 7.54 -13.05 -23.24
CA VAL A 171 7.51 -14.50 -22.98
C VAL A 171 6.32 -14.86 -22.09
N PHE A 172 6.08 -14.14 -20.99
CA PHE A 172 4.92 -14.39 -20.14
C PHE A 172 3.61 -14.25 -20.89
N GLN A 173 3.49 -13.23 -21.74
CA GLN A 173 2.30 -12.99 -22.55
C GLN A 173 2.05 -14.13 -23.55
N ALA A 174 3.11 -14.61 -24.21
CA ALA A 174 3.02 -15.72 -25.16
C ALA A 174 2.62 -17.04 -24.48
N ILE A 175 3.18 -17.33 -23.30
CA ILE A 175 2.84 -18.55 -22.55
C ILE A 175 1.42 -18.42 -21.96
N ALA A 176 1.04 -17.23 -21.46
CA ALA A 176 -0.31 -16.98 -20.96
C ALA A 176 -1.38 -17.13 -22.06
N ALA A 177 -1.09 -16.70 -23.30
CA ALA A 177 -1.98 -16.91 -24.44
C ALA A 177 -2.26 -18.40 -24.68
N GLN A 178 -1.20 -19.21 -24.64
CA GLN A 178 -1.31 -20.67 -24.80
C GLN A 178 -2.01 -21.36 -23.62
N ALA A 179 -1.83 -20.83 -22.40
CA ALA A 179 -2.37 -21.45 -21.18
C ALA A 179 -3.82 -21.03 -20.87
N PHE A 180 -4.26 -19.83 -21.26
CA PHE A 180 -5.51 -19.21 -20.79
C PHE A 180 -6.43 -18.63 -21.87
N SER A 181 -6.02 -18.58 -23.16
CA SER A 181 -6.78 -18.25 -24.40
C SER A 181 -6.08 -17.20 -25.30
N ASP A 182 -6.56 -16.98 -26.53
CA ASP A 182 -5.95 -16.04 -27.50
C ASP A 182 -6.11 -14.54 -27.15
N GLU A 183 -6.89 -14.17 -26.13
CA GLU A 183 -7.09 -12.77 -25.69
C GLU A 183 -5.81 -12.07 -25.20
N PHE A 184 -4.72 -12.82 -25.02
CA PHE A 184 -3.42 -12.30 -24.61
C PHE A 184 -2.51 -11.94 -25.80
N SER A 185 -2.88 -12.25 -27.04
CA SER A 185 -2.11 -11.85 -28.22
C SER A 185 -2.35 -10.37 -28.54
N GLN A 186 -1.28 -9.57 -28.62
CA GLN A 186 -1.34 -8.33 -29.41
C GLN A 186 -1.19 -8.74 -30.88
N GLU A 187 -2.19 -8.43 -31.71
CA GLU A 187 -2.19 -8.80 -33.14
C GLU A 187 -1.01 -8.14 -33.88
N GLU A 188 -0.15 -8.97 -34.48
CA GLU A 188 0.14 -8.99 -35.92
C GLU A 188 1.21 -10.08 -36.20
N ASN A 189 0.89 -10.98 -37.14
CA ASN A 189 1.71 -12.11 -37.61
C ASN A 189 1.69 -13.38 -36.78
N GLY A 190 0.74 -14.28 -37.08
CA GLY A 190 0.89 -15.64 -36.58
C GLY A 190 -0.15 -16.67 -36.95
N THR A 191 -0.91 -16.58 -38.03
CA THR A 191 -1.89 -17.66 -38.34
C THR A 191 -1.22 -19.03 -38.49
N LEU A 192 -0.01 -19.09 -39.06
CA LEU A 192 0.77 -20.33 -39.17
C LEU A 192 1.47 -20.74 -37.85
N ARG A 193 2.01 -19.76 -37.10
CA ARG A 193 2.66 -20.01 -35.80
C ARG A 193 1.64 -20.48 -34.77
N GLN A 194 0.47 -19.86 -34.73
CA GLN A 194 -0.65 -20.23 -33.88
C GLN A 194 -1.13 -21.64 -34.22
N GLN A 195 -1.34 -21.97 -35.50
CA GLN A 195 -1.72 -23.33 -35.91
C GLN A 195 -0.66 -24.40 -35.56
N VAL A 196 0.63 -24.07 -35.67
CA VAL A 196 1.73 -24.98 -35.28
C VAL A 196 1.84 -25.12 -33.76
N LEU A 197 1.61 -24.05 -33.00
CA LEU A 197 1.57 -24.07 -31.54
C LEU A 197 0.34 -24.84 -31.02
N ASP A 198 -0.84 -24.61 -31.61
CA ASP A 198 -2.06 -25.36 -31.33
C ASP A 198 -1.86 -26.86 -31.61
N LEU A 199 -1.15 -27.21 -32.69
CA LEU A 199 -0.82 -28.60 -33.01
C LEU A 199 0.21 -29.22 -32.03
N LEU A 200 1.16 -28.45 -31.52
CA LEU A 200 2.20 -28.89 -30.57
C LEU A 200 1.69 -29.00 -29.12
N PHE A 201 0.76 -28.13 -28.71
CA PHE A 201 0.29 -28.00 -27.32
C PHE A 201 -1.13 -28.53 -27.06
N SER A 202 -1.93 -28.81 -28.09
CA SER A 202 -3.26 -29.46 -27.95
C SER A 202 -3.24 -30.86 -27.30
N ARG A 203 -2.05 -31.45 -27.10
CA ARG A 203 -1.89 -32.76 -26.44
C ARG A 203 -1.42 -32.69 -24.98
N ILE A 204 -1.19 -31.51 -24.43
CA ILE A 204 -0.63 -31.32 -23.09
C ILE A 204 -1.73 -30.91 -22.11
N GLN A 205 -1.80 -31.57 -20.95
CA GLN A 205 -2.63 -31.10 -19.83
C GLN A 205 -2.22 -29.65 -19.51
N LEU A 206 -3.08 -28.68 -19.76
CA LEU A 206 -2.77 -27.26 -19.58
C LEU A 206 -2.58 -26.87 -18.11
N GLN A 207 -3.04 -27.70 -17.17
CA GLN A 207 -3.06 -27.40 -15.74
C GLN A 207 -1.65 -27.15 -15.14
N PRO A 208 -0.61 -27.97 -15.38
CA PRO A 208 0.74 -27.68 -14.89
C PRO A 208 1.34 -26.41 -15.51
N LEU A 209 1.01 -26.11 -16.77
CA LEU A 209 1.47 -24.89 -17.45
C LEU A 209 0.81 -23.63 -16.87
N GLN A 210 -0.51 -23.69 -16.65
CA GLN A 210 -1.28 -22.63 -15.99
C GLN A 210 -0.73 -22.33 -14.59
N THR A 211 -0.51 -23.37 -13.78
CA THR A 211 0.10 -23.23 -12.44
C THR A 211 1.51 -22.63 -12.52
N PHE A 212 2.32 -23.08 -13.48
CA PHE A 212 3.67 -22.55 -13.68
C PHE A 212 3.68 -21.05 -14.00
N VAL A 213 2.84 -20.62 -14.95
CA VAL A 213 2.72 -19.21 -15.37
C VAL A 213 2.28 -18.34 -14.21
N CYS A 214 1.22 -18.73 -13.51
CA CYS A 214 0.71 -17.95 -12.38
C CYS A 214 1.72 -17.85 -11.25
N SER A 215 2.36 -18.96 -10.86
CA SER A 215 3.39 -18.96 -9.81
C SER A 215 4.58 -18.06 -10.16
N HIS A 216 5.04 -18.07 -11.41
CA HIS A 216 6.17 -17.24 -11.85
C HIS A 216 5.81 -15.77 -11.96
N MET A 217 4.61 -15.44 -12.45
CA MET A 217 4.13 -14.07 -12.51
C MET A 217 3.99 -13.46 -11.12
N ILE A 218 3.41 -14.20 -10.17
CA ILE A 218 3.33 -13.80 -8.76
C ILE A 218 4.73 -13.60 -8.17
N SER A 219 5.63 -14.58 -8.34
CA SER A 219 7.01 -14.48 -7.83
C SER A 219 7.77 -13.28 -8.41
N ALA A 220 7.52 -12.94 -9.68
CA ALA A 220 8.08 -11.75 -10.32
C ALA A 220 7.49 -10.46 -9.73
N LEU A 221 6.17 -10.43 -9.51
CA LEU A 221 5.46 -9.31 -8.89
C LEU A 221 5.96 -9.05 -7.47
N GLU A 222 6.07 -10.08 -6.63
CA GLU A 222 6.57 -9.97 -5.25
C GLU A 222 8.00 -9.41 -5.19
N ARG A 223 8.89 -9.91 -6.05
CA ARG A 223 10.28 -9.45 -6.12
C ARG A 223 10.37 -7.98 -6.54
N GLU A 224 9.55 -7.57 -7.50
CA GLU A 224 9.55 -6.21 -8.02
C GLU A 224 8.94 -5.22 -7.02
N VAL A 225 7.86 -5.61 -6.35
CA VAL A 225 7.26 -4.79 -5.29
C VAL A 225 8.22 -4.65 -4.10
N SER A 226 8.93 -5.72 -3.73
CA SER A 226 9.97 -5.66 -2.70
C SER A 226 11.09 -4.70 -3.08
N SER A 227 11.55 -4.76 -4.33
CA SER A 227 12.59 -3.86 -4.88
C SER A 227 12.15 -2.39 -4.93
N LEU A 228 10.88 -2.13 -5.26
CA LEU A 228 10.29 -0.79 -5.21
C LEU A 228 10.20 -0.26 -3.78
N ARG A 229 9.82 -1.11 -2.82
CA ARG A 229 9.72 -0.74 -1.41
C ARG A 229 11.08 -0.40 -0.81
N GLU A 230 12.10 -1.19 -1.15
CA GLU A 230 13.49 -0.94 -0.74
C GLU A 230 14.10 0.28 -1.44
N LYS A 231 13.32 0.98 -2.28
CA LYS A 231 13.74 2.14 -3.10
C LYS A 231 14.87 1.80 -4.08
N ALA A 232 15.16 0.52 -4.29
CA ALA A 232 16.14 0.05 -5.29
C ALA A 232 15.65 0.35 -6.72
N LYS A 233 14.33 0.46 -6.90
CA LYS A 233 13.70 0.87 -8.17
C LYS A 233 12.77 2.05 -7.95
N ARG A 234 12.67 2.91 -8.97
CA ARG A 234 11.79 4.09 -9.00
C ARG A 234 10.68 4.00 -10.06
N ASN A 235 10.71 2.96 -10.91
CA ASN A 235 9.76 2.70 -11.98
C ASN A 235 8.97 1.43 -11.64
N TYR A 236 7.63 1.56 -11.59
CA TYR A 236 6.71 0.47 -11.27
C TYR A 236 5.91 -0.02 -12.49
N SER A 237 6.30 0.34 -13.70
CA SER A 237 5.64 -0.07 -14.95
C SER A 237 5.58 -1.60 -15.09
N TYR A 238 6.64 -2.30 -14.71
CA TYR A 238 6.67 -3.75 -14.76
C TYR A 238 5.69 -4.38 -13.75
N VAL A 239 5.51 -3.78 -12.58
CA VAL A 239 4.45 -4.16 -11.63
C VAL A 239 3.06 -3.96 -12.24
N CYS A 240 2.81 -2.81 -12.89
CA CYS A 240 1.55 -2.56 -13.59
C CYS A 240 1.29 -3.58 -14.69
N GLY A 241 2.28 -3.89 -15.54
CA GLY A 241 2.14 -4.89 -16.60
C GLY A 241 1.82 -6.28 -16.05
N LEU A 242 2.52 -6.72 -15.01
CA LEU A 242 2.25 -8.00 -14.36
C LEU A 242 0.83 -8.05 -13.76
N MET A 243 0.38 -6.95 -13.13
CA MET A 243 -0.98 -6.85 -12.60
C MET A 243 -2.05 -6.88 -13.69
N GLU A 244 -1.86 -6.17 -14.81
CA GLU A 244 -2.77 -6.22 -15.95
C GLU A 244 -2.87 -7.63 -16.55
N MET A 245 -1.75 -8.33 -16.65
CA MET A 245 -1.74 -9.71 -17.15
C MET A 245 -2.46 -10.67 -16.18
N LEU A 246 -2.25 -10.52 -14.86
CA LEU A 246 -2.99 -11.29 -13.85
C LEU A 246 -4.50 -11.03 -13.90
N LEU A 247 -4.91 -9.78 -14.09
CA LEU A 247 -6.33 -9.42 -14.22
C LEU A 247 -6.97 -10.11 -15.44
N LYS A 248 -6.27 -10.13 -16.58
CA LYS A 248 -6.72 -10.86 -17.77
C LYS A 248 -6.80 -12.37 -17.52
N ILE A 249 -5.83 -12.97 -16.82
CA ILE A 249 -5.84 -14.41 -16.45
C ILE A 249 -7.04 -14.72 -15.55
N CYS A 250 -7.30 -13.91 -14.53
CA CYS A 250 -8.46 -14.05 -13.64
C CYS A 250 -9.81 -13.80 -14.36
N GLY A 251 -9.79 -13.08 -15.47
CA GLY A 251 -10.94 -12.83 -16.33
C GLY A 251 -11.33 -14.04 -17.19
N SER A 252 -10.37 -14.89 -17.55
CA SER A 252 -10.58 -16.06 -18.43
C SER A 252 -11.47 -17.13 -17.80
N ARG A 253 -12.25 -17.85 -18.63
CA ARG A 253 -13.07 -19.01 -18.23
C ARG A 253 -12.25 -20.16 -17.65
N GLN A 254 -10.94 -20.19 -17.92
CA GLN A 254 -9.98 -21.17 -17.40
C GLN A 254 -9.12 -20.59 -16.26
N GLY A 255 -9.39 -19.35 -15.83
CA GLY A 255 -8.74 -18.68 -14.71
C GLY A 255 -8.96 -19.47 -13.43
N LEU A 256 -7.98 -20.32 -13.14
CA LEU A 256 -8.04 -21.40 -12.16
C LEU A 256 -8.28 -20.86 -10.74
N GLU A 257 -9.00 -21.65 -9.93
CA GLU A 257 -9.07 -21.50 -8.47
C GLU A 257 -7.66 -21.33 -7.84
N VAL A 258 -6.66 -22.02 -8.41
CA VAL A 258 -5.24 -21.90 -8.04
C VAL A 258 -4.73 -20.45 -8.17
N VAL A 259 -5.13 -19.72 -9.21
CA VAL A 259 -4.71 -18.32 -9.42
C VAL A 259 -5.32 -17.42 -8.35
N GLN A 260 -6.57 -17.66 -7.98
CA GLN A 260 -7.27 -16.90 -6.94
C GLN A 260 -6.65 -17.14 -5.55
N CYS A 261 -6.28 -18.39 -5.24
CA CYS A 261 -5.51 -18.73 -4.04
C CYS A 261 -4.15 -18.04 -4.04
N GLN A 262 -3.40 -18.12 -5.15
CA GLN A 262 -2.09 -17.50 -5.28
C GLN A 262 -2.14 -15.98 -5.13
N VAL A 263 -3.18 -15.32 -5.65
CA VAL A 263 -3.37 -13.87 -5.50
C VAL A 263 -3.58 -13.49 -4.03
N LEU A 264 -4.34 -14.27 -3.26
CA LEU A 264 -4.51 -14.04 -1.81
C LEU A 264 -3.20 -14.21 -1.05
N GLU A 265 -2.41 -15.24 -1.36
CA GLU A 265 -1.07 -15.44 -0.79
C GLU A 265 -0.13 -14.28 -1.13
N THR A 266 -0.22 -13.78 -2.36
CA THR A 266 0.53 -12.60 -2.81
C THR A 266 0.12 -11.37 -2.01
N ILE A 267 -1.18 -11.13 -1.86
CA ILE A 267 -1.70 -10.01 -1.07
C ILE A 267 -1.22 -10.12 0.38
N GLU A 268 -1.21 -11.32 0.97
CA GLU A 268 -0.66 -11.55 2.29
C GLU A 268 0.83 -11.19 2.37
N CYS A 269 1.63 -11.64 1.40
CA CYS A 269 3.05 -11.32 1.29
C CYS A 269 3.27 -9.81 1.17
N LEU A 270 2.52 -9.15 0.29
CA LEU A 270 2.56 -7.70 0.08
C LEU A 270 2.07 -6.93 1.31
N SER A 271 1.11 -7.46 2.06
CA SER A 271 0.60 -6.81 3.28
C SER A 271 1.68 -6.67 4.36
N LYS A 272 2.69 -7.56 4.36
CA LYS A 272 3.89 -7.40 5.22
C LYS A 272 4.70 -6.16 4.86
N LEU A 273 4.66 -5.75 3.60
CA LEU A 273 5.45 -4.69 3.02
C LEU A 273 4.75 -3.32 3.11
N PHE A 274 3.42 -3.28 3.08
CA PHE A 274 2.65 -2.04 3.09
C PHE A 274 2.05 -1.73 4.47
N THR A 275 1.66 -0.46 4.64
CA THR A 275 0.84 -0.01 5.76
C THR A 275 -0.58 0.24 5.27
N PRO A 276 -1.61 0.10 6.13
CA PRO A 276 -3.00 0.36 5.72
C PRO A 276 -3.24 1.78 5.21
N SER A 277 -2.39 2.75 5.59
CA SER A 277 -2.47 4.13 5.07
C SER A 277 -2.17 4.27 3.57
N ALA A 278 -1.51 3.26 2.97
CA ALA A 278 -1.15 3.23 1.56
C ALA A 278 -2.23 2.58 0.67
N VAL A 279 -3.28 2.03 1.29
CA VAL A 279 -4.37 1.36 0.59
C VAL A 279 -5.71 1.84 1.11
N ASP A 280 -6.76 1.62 0.33
CA ASP A 280 -8.12 1.80 0.83
C ASP A 280 -8.46 0.62 1.77
N CYS A 281 -8.12 0.75 3.05
CA CYS A 281 -8.29 -0.30 4.05
C CYS A 281 -9.76 -0.72 4.20
N VAL A 282 -10.70 0.20 3.97
CA VAL A 282 -12.15 -0.05 4.04
C VAL A 282 -12.54 -1.02 2.94
N ASN A 283 -12.27 -0.65 1.68
CA ASN A 283 -12.60 -1.50 0.54
C ASN A 283 -11.80 -2.81 0.55
N PHE A 284 -10.55 -2.79 1.00
CA PHE A 284 -9.72 -3.98 1.13
C PHE A 284 -10.33 -5.01 2.09
N THR A 285 -10.65 -4.61 3.33
CA THR A 285 -11.26 -5.49 4.33
C THR A 285 -12.63 -5.98 3.87
N ARG A 286 -13.46 -5.10 3.31
CA ARG A 286 -14.78 -5.45 2.76
C ARG A 286 -14.70 -6.50 1.64
N ASN A 287 -13.74 -6.37 0.73
CA ASN A 287 -13.54 -7.35 -0.34
C ASN A 287 -13.14 -8.73 0.20
N LEU A 288 -12.31 -8.80 1.24
CA LEU A 288 -11.96 -10.08 1.90
C LEU A 288 -13.17 -10.70 2.61
N LEU A 289 -14.00 -9.88 3.27
CA LEU A 289 -15.23 -10.35 3.90
C LEU A 289 -16.23 -10.92 2.87
N ILE A 290 -16.37 -10.30 1.70
CA ILE A 290 -17.23 -10.82 0.61
C ILE A 290 -16.84 -12.24 0.20
N LEU A 291 -15.53 -12.53 0.10
CA LEU A 291 -15.05 -13.89 -0.23
C LEU A 291 -15.50 -14.92 0.80
N ILE A 292 -15.47 -14.55 2.08
CA ILE A 292 -15.93 -15.41 3.18
C ILE A 292 -17.45 -15.56 3.14
N THR A 293 -18.20 -14.47 2.96
CA THR A 293 -19.66 -14.52 2.97
C THR A 293 -20.24 -15.38 1.85
N LYS A 294 -19.59 -15.39 0.67
CA LYS A 294 -20.04 -16.19 -0.47
C LYS A 294 -20.06 -17.70 -0.23
N VAL A 295 -19.24 -18.22 0.68
CA VAL A 295 -19.18 -19.66 0.99
C VAL A 295 -19.99 -20.06 2.22
N ILE A 296 -20.52 -19.10 2.98
CA ILE A 296 -21.34 -19.38 4.16
C ILE A 296 -22.66 -19.99 3.69
N THR A 297 -22.95 -21.18 4.20
CA THR A 297 -24.21 -21.89 3.98
C THR A 297 -24.95 -22.03 5.30
N LEU A 298 -26.23 -21.68 5.30
CA LEU A 298 -27.14 -21.83 6.43
C LEU A 298 -28.02 -23.06 6.16
N GLN A 299 -28.00 -24.02 7.07
CA GLN A 299 -28.90 -25.18 7.00
C GLN A 299 -30.10 -24.97 7.90
N ILE A 300 -31.28 -24.85 7.29
CA ILE A 300 -32.57 -24.69 7.97
C ILE A 300 -33.21 -26.07 8.06
N ARG A 301 -33.47 -26.54 9.28
CA ARG A 301 -34.20 -27.77 9.51
C ARG A 301 -35.64 -27.44 9.92
N ASP A 302 -36.60 -27.90 9.12
CA ASP A 302 -38.00 -27.89 9.51
C ASP A 302 -38.26 -29.08 10.44
N LYS A 303 -38.68 -28.79 11.68
CA LYS A 303 -38.96 -29.81 12.70
C LYS A 303 -40.25 -30.59 12.42
N MET A 304 -41.23 -29.99 11.73
CA MET A 304 -42.50 -30.65 11.38
C MET A 304 -42.34 -31.55 10.17
N THR A 305 -41.73 -31.06 9.09
CA THR A 305 -41.57 -31.86 7.86
C THR A 305 -40.31 -32.72 7.85
N ARG A 306 -39.44 -32.58 8.85
CA ARG A 306 -38.08 -33.18 8.92
C ARG A 306 -37.22 -32.84 7.69
N SER A 307 -37.58 -31.82 6.93
CA SER A 307 -36.85 -31.40 5.74
C SER A 307 -35.65 -30.53 6.13
N LEU A 308 -34.62 -30.56 5.29
CA LEU A 308 -33.43 -29.73 5.41
C LEU A 308 -33.30 -28.87 4.17
N THR A 309 -33.29 -27.56 4.35
CA THR A 309 -33.10 -26.58 3.28
C THR A 309 -31.79 -25.85 3.51
N SER A 310 -30.93 -25.79 2.52
CA SER A 310 -29.69 -25.02 2.58
C SER A 310 -29.89 -23.68 1.89
N ALA A 311 -29.59 -22.58 2.57
CA ALA A 311 -29.55 -21.25 1.99
C ALA A 311 -28.10 -20.75 1.94
N CYS A 312 -27.68 -20.15 0.84
CA CYS A 312 -26.43 -19.39 0.79
C CYS A 312 -26.71 -18.00 0.22
N LEU A 313 -25.75 -17.09 0.42
CA LEU A 313 -25.87 -15.73 -0.07
C LEU A 313 -26.06 -15.68 -1.61
N ALA A 314 -25.40 -16.59 -2.34
CA ALA A 314 -25.48 -16.65 -3.79
C ALA A 314 -26.83 -17.17 -4.33
N THR A 315 -27.63 -17.87 -3.51
CA THR A 315 -28.88 -18.51 -3.98
C THR A 315 -30.16 -17.84 -3.48
N HIS A 316 -30.14 -17.02 -2.41
CA HIS A 316 -31.37 -16.55 -1.75
C HIS A 316 -31.43 -15.05 -1.39
N MET A 317 -30.49 -14.20 -1.82
CA MET A 317 -30.56 -12.76 -1.52
C MET A 317 -30.97 -11.93 -2.74
N THR A 318 -32.12 -11.23 -2.64
CA THR A 318 -32.69 -10.37 -3.70
C THR A 318 -32.22 -8.91 -3.64
N SER A 319 -31.58 -8.51 -2.53
CA SER A 319 -31.17 -7.11 -2.25
C SER A 319 -29.69 -7.00 -1.89
N VAL A 320 -28.81 -7.72 -2.60
CA VAL A 320 -27.36 -7.62 -2.38
C VAL A 320 -26.81 -6.38 -3.08
N PRO A 321 -25.91 -5.59 -2.45
CA PRO A 321 -25.26 -4.49 -3.13
C PRO A 321 -24.54 -4.93 -4.41
N THR A 322 -24.64 -4.13 -5.46
CA THR A 322 -24.06 -4.42 -6.80
C THR A 322 -22.56 -4.71 -6.79
N TYR A 323 -21.83 -4.22 -5.78
CA TYR A 323 -20.38 -4.46 -5.65
C TYR A 323 -20.01 -5.88 -5.20
N TRP A 324 -20.95 -6.71 -4.72
CA TRP A 324 -20.65 -8.06 -4.24
C TRP A 324 -20.43 -9.10 -5.36
N ARG A 325 -20.80 -8.77 -6.61
CA ARG A 325 -20.63 -9.62 -7.81
C ARG A 325 -21.03 -11.09 -7.58
N ILE A 326 -22.33 -11.35 -7.53
CA ILE A 326 -22.90 -12.67 -7.20
C ILE A 326 -22.68 -13.70 -8.35
N ASP A 327 -22.33 -13.24 -9.54
CA ASP A 327 -22.12 -14.03 -10.76
C ASP A 327 -20.90 -14.97 -10.68
N ARG A 328 -19.99 -14.77 -9.73
CA ARG A 328 -18.79 -15.59 -9.57
C ARG A 328 -18.78 -16.35 -8.24
N ALA A 329 -18.80 -17.68 -8.36
CA ALA A 329 -18.62 -18.60 -7.25
C ALA A 329 -17.21 -18.48 -6.65
N VAL A 330 -17.10 -18.72 -5.35
CA VAL A 330 -15.86 -18.74 -4.58
C VAL A 330 -15.76 -20.10 -3.91
N SER A 331 -14.58 -20.73 -3.94
CA SER A 331 -14.38 -22.01 -3.27
C SER A 331 -14.14 -21.85 -1.77
N THR A 332 -14.35 -22.94 -1.03
CA THR A 332 -14.09 -22.97 0.42
C THR A 332 -12.64 -22.69 0.77
N ASP A 333 -11.71 -23.06 -0.10
CA ASP A 333 -10.26 -22.88 0.11
C ASP A 333 -9.87 -21.40 0.01
N ILE A 334 -10.41 -20.69 -0.99
CA ILE A 334 -10.22 -19.24 -1.15
C ILE A 334 -10.77 -18.49 0.07
N ALA A 335 -11.96 -18.87 0.54
CA ALA A 335 -12.55 -18.26 1.71
C ALA A 335 -11.74 -18.55 2.99
N TYR A 336 -11.16 -19.75 3.10
CA TYR A 336 -10.25 -20.09 4.20
C TYR A 336 -8.99 -19.21 4.18
N LEU A 337 -8.37 -19.02 3.02
CA LEU A 337 -7.22 -18.12 2.85
C LEU A 337 -7.57 -16.67 3.18
N ALA A 338 -8.71 -16.17 2.71
CA ALA A 338 -9.18 -14.82 3.03
C ALA A 338 -9.42 -14.64 4.53
N LYS A 339 -10.02 -15.64 5.20
CA LYS A 339 -10.19 -15.67 6.65
C LYS A 339 -8.84 -15.65 7.38
N GLN A 340 -7.88 -16.48 6.93
CA GLN A 340 -6.56 -16.55 7.54
C GLN A 340 -5.80 -15.23 7.39
N LEU A 341 -5.88 -14.59 6.23
CA LEU A 341 -5.31 -13.27 5.97
C LEU A 341 -5.93 -12.20 6.91
N LEU A 342 -7.26 -12.13 6.99
CA LEU A 342 -7.94 -11.20 7.92
C LEU A 342 -7.52 -11.44 9.37
N LYS A 343 -7.40 -12.71 9.78
CA LYS A 343 -6.89 -13.07 11.10
C LYS A 343 -5.48 -12.54 11.32
N ASN A 344 -4.55 -12.85 10.40
CA ASN A 344 -3.15 -12.43 10.49
C ASN A 344 -3.00 -10.90 10.54
N LEU A 345 -3.80 -10.16 9.77
CA LEU A 345 -3.86 -8.70 9.80
C LEU A 345 -4.41 -8.18 11.14
N SER A 346 -5.49 -8.77 11.63
CA SER A 346 -6.15 -8.36 12.87
C SER A 346 -5.37 -8.72 14.13
N GLU A 347 -4.47 -9.70 14.07
CA GLU A 347 -3.61 -10.13 15.18
C GLU A 347 -2.22 -9.49 15.13
N GLY A 348 -1.92 -8.70 14.08
CA GLY A 348 -0.63 -8.06 13.89
C GLY A 348 0.50 -9.01 13.49
N LEU A 349 0.16 -10.22 13.02
CA LEU A 349 1.12 -11.27 12.66
C LEU A 349 1.91 -10.96 11.37
N LEU A 350 1.38 -10.07 10.52
CA LEU A 350 2.11 -9.57 9.34
C LEU A 350 2.95 -8.34 9.70
N ASN A 351 2.31 -7.33 10.28
CA ASN A 351 2.93 -6.20 10.98
C ASN A 351 1.87 -5.50 11.86
N GLU A 352 2.32 -4.69 12.82
CA GLU A 352 1.44 -4.07 13.81
C GLU A 352 0.50 -2.99 13.25
N TYR A 353 0.85 -2.38 12.11
CA TYR A 353 0.14 -1.24 11.55
C TYR A 353 -1.28 -1.59 11.07
N TRP A 354 -1.52 -2.85 10.66
CA TRP A 354 -2.80 -3.34 10.16
C TRP A 354 -3.84 -3.64 11.25
N THR A 355 -3.39 -3.92 12.47
CA THR A 355 -4.23 -4.43 13.57
C THR A 355 -5.44 -3.54 13.86
N ILE A 356 -5.20 -2.25 14.12
CA ILE A 356 -6.27 -1.32 14.51
C ILE A 356 -7.20 -1.03 13.32
N PRO A 357 -6.70 -0.62 12.14
CA PRO A 357 -7.58 -0.30 11.01
C PRO A 357 -8.46 -1.48 10.56
N VAL A 358 -7.90 -2.70 10.50
CA VAL A 358 -8.68 -3.89 10.11
C VAL A 358 -9.71 -4.26 11.17
N ARG A 359 -9.38 -4.20 12.46
CA ARG A 359 -10.36 -4.46 13.55
C ARG A 359 -11.48 -3.43 13.56
N THR A 360 -11.15 -2.15 13.40
CA THR A 360 -12.13 -1.07 13.32
C THR A 360 -13.10 -1.30 12.16
N GLU A 361 -12.57 -1.67 10.98
CA GLU A 361 -13.44 -1.91 9.83
C GLU A 361 -14.33 -3.14 9.98
N ILE A 362 -13.79 -4.24 10.53
CA ILE A 362 -14.60 -5.42 10.86
C ILE A 362 -15.72 -5.04 11.84
N ALA A 363 -15.43 -4.23 12.86
CA ALA A 363 -16.43 -3.77 13.82
C ALA A 363 -17.51 -2.90 13.17
N ASN A 364 -17.12 -2.00 12.25
CA ASN A 364 -18.06 -1.18 11.48
C ASN A 364 -18.98 -2.04 10.61
N GLU A 365 -18.45 -3.04 9.91
CA GLU A 365 -19.26 -3.94 9.08
C GLU A 365 -20.24 -4.78 9.91
N ILE A 366 -19.80 -5.27 11.08
CA ILE A 366 -20.69 -5.97 12.02
C ILE A 366 -21.80 -5.02 12.51
N MET A 367 -21.46 -3.77 12.85
CA MET A 367 -22.45 -2.78 13.29
C MET A 367 -23.44 -2.42 12.18
N ASN A 368 -22.99 -2.31 10.92
CA ASN A 368 -23.87 -2.09 9.78
C ASN A 368 -24.84 -3.28 9.60
N LEU A 369 -24.34 -4.51 9.71
CA LEU A 369 -25.17 -5.73 9.63
C LEU A 369 -26.19 -5.83 10.77
N THR A 370 -25.84 -5.42 11.99
CA THR A 370 -26.77 -5.42 13.12
C THR A 370 -27.78 -4.27 13.05
N SER A 371 -27.39 -3.10 12.53
CA SER A 371 -28.29 -1.96 12.33
C SER A 371 -29.38 -2.23 11.28
N LEU A 372 -29.08 -3.02 10.24
CA LEU A 372 -30.07 -3.48 9.24
C LEU A 372 -31.23 -4.26 9.89
N ASN A 373 -30.98 -5.03 10.95
CA ASN A 373 -32.03 -5.76 11.67
C ASN A 373 -32.92 -4.85 12.51
N ILE A 374 -32.41 -3.70 12.97
CA ILE A 374 -33.16 -2.78 13.83
C ILE A 374 -34.17 -1.99 12.99
N THR A 375 -33.77 -1.47 11.83
CA THR A 375 -34.68 -0.77 10.91
C THR A 375 -35.79 -1.67 10.38
N HIS A 376 -35.50 -2.94 10.08
CA HIS A 376 -36.53 -3.91 9.69
C HIS A 376 -37.47 -4.33 10.84
N SER A 377 -37.05 -4.21 12.11
CA SER A 377 -37.92 -4.51 13.26
C SER A 377 -38.89 -3.39 13.62
N TYR A 378 -38.57 -2.12 13.30
CA TYR A 378 -39.45 -0.99 13.61
C TYR A 378 -40.58 -0.76 12.59
N ASP A 379 -40.42 -1.24 11.35
CA ASP A 379 -41.48 -1.21 10.33
C ASP A 379 -42.52 -2.34 10.49
N GLY A 380 -42.30 -3.29 11.42
CA GLY A 380 -43.19 -4.45 11.63
C GLY A 380 -44.34 -4.25 12.62
N ASP A 381 -44.29 -3.24 13.49
CA ASP A 381 -45.11 -3.22 14.71
C ASP A 381 -46.09 -2.04 14.85
N ASN A 382 -46.41 -1.33 13.76
CA ASN A 382 -47.41 -0.25 13.78
C ASN A 382 -48.69 -0.56 12.98
N SER A 383 -49.21 -1.79 13.10
CA SER A 383 -50.59 -2.13 12.70
C SER A 383 -51.40 -2.71 13.87
N GLY A 384 -51.54 -1.91 14.92
CA GLY A 384 -52.35 -2.24 16.10
C GLY A 384 -53.58 -1.34 16.27
N ARG A 385 -54.69 -1.75 15.66
CA ARG A 385 -56.10 -1.47 16.04
C ARG A 385 -56.64 -0.03 15.95
N ILE A 386 -57.51 0.19 14.97
CA ILE A 386 -58.88 0.66 15.25
C ILE A 386 -59.85 -0.26 14.49
N ALA A 387 -60.66 -0.99 15.25
CA ALA A 387 -61.84 -1.67 14.74
C ALA A 387 -63.03 -0.73 14.93
N THR A 388 -63.75 -0.42 13.86
CA THR A 388 -65.18 -0.10 13.90
C THR A 388 -65.84 -0.67 12.65
N ASP A 389 -66.90 -1.44 12.89
CA ASP A 389 -67.82 -2.04 11.94
C ASP A 389 -68.30 -1.10 10.83
N ALA A 390 -68.41 -1.61 9.60
CA ALA A 390 -69.68 -1.73 8.87
C ALA A 390 -69.44 -2.26 7.45
N THR A 391 -70.21 -3.29 7.11
CA THR A 391 -70.37 -3.97 5.83
C THR A 391 -71.11 -3.14 4.77
N ASP A 392 -70.82 -3.47 3.51
CA ASP A 392 -71.63 -3.35 2.28
C ASP A 392 -72.01 -1.95 1.75
N GLU A 393 -71.47 -1.56 0.58
CA GLU A 393 -72.15 -1.69 -0.73
C GLU A 393 -71.33 -1.07 -1.88
N SER A 394 -71.55 -1.63 -3.06
CA SER A 394 -71.00 -1.33 -4.38
C SER A 394 -71.23 0.11 -4.89
N ALA A 395 -70.28 0.65 -5.67
CA ALA A 395 -70.47 1.02 -7.09
C ALA A 395 -69.33 1.91 -7.64
N SER A 396 -69.12 1.73 -8.94
CA SER A 396 -68.36 2.49 -9.93
C SER A 396 -68.28 4.01 -9.78
N ASP A 397 -67.11 4.59 -10.07
CA ASP A 397 -66.89 5.44 -11.26
C ASP A 397 -65.50 6.15 -11.20
N GLU A 398 -64.76 6.02 -12.30
CA GLU A 398 -63.67 6.92 -12.72
C GLU A 398 -64.28 8.21 -13.34
N PRO A 399 -63.52 9.23 -13.78
CA PRO A 399 -62.11 9.61 -13.53
C PRO A 399 -61.94 11.14 -13.31
N ASN A 400 -60.67 11.59 -13.33
CA ASN A 400 -60.18 12.90 -13.83
C ASN A 400 -59.66 13.96 -12.85
N SER A 401 -58.34 14.14 -12.98
CA SER A 401 -57.65 15.38 -13.38
C SER A 401 -57.20 16.39 -12.33
N SER A 402 -55.92 16.77 -12.51
CA SER A 402 -55.35 18.11 -12.31
C SER A 402 -55.21 18.55 -10.85
N ASP A 403 -54.21 19.28 -10.40
CA ASP A 403 -52.93 19.77 -10.91
C ASP A 403 -52.31 20.49 -9.70
N PHE A 404 -51.02 20.81 -9.79
CA PHE A 404 -50.39 21.98 -9.18
C PHE A 404 -49.97 22.04 -7.68
N SER A 405 -48.66 22.31 -7.57
CA SER A 405 -47.93 23.22 -6.64
C SER A 405 -47.82 22.82 -5.15
N GLU A 406 -46.62 22.48 -4.67
CA GLU A 406 -45.48 23.38 -4.38
C GLU A 406 -45.72 24.18 -3.09
N PHE A 407 -45.01 23.85 -2.01
CA PHE A 407 -44.56 24.85 -1.03
C PHE A 407 -43.31 24.38 -0.28
N ILE A 408 -42.23 25.10 -0.54
CA ILE A 408 -41.02 25.23 0.26
C ILE A 408 -41.35 26.00 1.55
N ASN A 409 -40.79 25.60 2.71
CA ASN A 409 -40.06 26.47 3.66
C ASN A 409 -39.82 25.74 5.00
N THR A 410 -38.57 25.40 5.32
CA THR A 410 -37.60 26.15 6.17
C THR A 410 -37.79 26.01 7.67
N SER A 411 -36.67 25.67 8.32
CA SER A 411 -36.25 26.06 9.69
C SER A 411 -37.23 25.70 10.83
N ASP A 412 -36.81 25.13 11.94
CA ASP A 412 -35.83 25.74 12.81
C ASP A 412 -35.48 24.78 13.97
N SER A 413 -34.27 24.99 14.46
CA SER A 413 -33.65 24.58 15.70
C SER A 413 -34.54 24.09 16.87
N ARG A 414 -34.05 23.06 17.58
CA ARG A 414 -33.64 23.22 18.99
C ARG A 414 -33.00 21.96 19.59
N SER A 415 -31.80 22.18 20.10
CA SER A 415 -31.07 21.35 21.06
C SER A 415 -31.93 20.94 22.26
N ARG A 416 -31.77 19.68 22.71
CA ARG A 416 -31.80 19.36 24.14
C ARG A 416 -30.67 18.37 24.48
N MET A 417 -29.76 18.89 25.29
CA MET A 417 -28.74 18.17 26.04
C MET A 417 -29.37 17.19 27.05
N LEU A 418 -28.68 16.07 27.22
CA LEU A 418 -28.39 15.32 28.45
C LEU A 418 -29.57 14.92 29.36
N LYS A 419 -29.73 13.60 29.51
CA LYS A 419 -29.80 12.99 30.84
C LYS A 419 -29.06 11.65 30.85
N MET A 420 -28.03 11.63 31.66
CA MET A 420 -27.21 10.49 32.06
C MET A 420 -27.86 9.93 33.32
N GLU A 421 -28.19 8.64 33.35
CA GLU A 421 -28.59 7.96 34.59
C GLU A 421 -27.97 6.56 34.65
N ASN A 422 -27.31 6.33 35.77
CA ASN A 422 -26.50 5.19 36.17
C ASN A 422 -27.31 3.90 36.31
N PHE A 423 -26.67 2.74 36.11
CA PHE A 423 -26.68 1.55 36.99
C PHE A 423 -25.52 0.66 36.47
N GLY A 424 -24.55 0.19 37.25
CA GLY A 424 -24.62 -0.32 38.61
C GLY A 424 -24.39 -1.84 38.56
N LEU A 425 -23.12 -2.23 38.74
CA LEU A 425 -22.52 -3.58 38.82
C LEU A 425 -23.26 -4.54 39.80
N PRO A 426 -22.99 -5.86 39.76
CA PRO A 426 -21.73 -6.44 40.25
C PRO A 426 -20.72 -6.86 39.19
#